data_AF-A0A975QQZ8-F1
#
_entry.id   AF-A0A975QQZ8-F1
#
_cell.length_a   1.000
_cell.length_b   1.000
_cell.length_c   1.000
_cell.angle_alpha   90.00
_cell.angle_beta   90.00
_cell.angle_gamma   90.00
#
_symmetry.space_group_name_H-M   'P 1'
#
loop_
_entity.id
_entity.type
_entity.pdbx_description
1 polymer ?
#
loop_
_entity_poly.entity_id
_entity_poly.type
_entity_poly.pdbx_seq_one_letter_code
_entity_poly.pdbx_strand_id
1 'polypeptide(L)'
;MNKIDISDKYSNIKKHTLVQSIILHLLPGIMIGIFYFVIVQPITRFGYPSLAALILAAIFVLVPFELGVLIYSKRKSKKKSFDEIVLYREPIPTKQYLIWVPVIFVASGILFMLLTPVSNYIEIIFSWIPNSVRIDMGLSGSYSKSVLIVTYSLGFIVVSVIAPTVEEIYFRGYLLPRIPNLRGWSSLLHSMLFAFYHTWTPWMIITRTIGVFPLIYVVQKKKNIYLGVIAHCLMNSIDFIVGFIFILSLS
;
A
#
# COMPACT_ATOMS: atom_id res chain seq x y z
N MET A 1 26.94 -21.54 6.95
CA MET A 1 26.53 -20.41 6.08
C MET A 1 27.34 -19.20 6.52
N ASN A 2 28.36 -18.83 5.75
CA ASN A 2 29.31 -17.79 6.12
C ASN A 2 28.59 -16.43 6.25
N LYS A 3 28.89 -15.70 7.33
CA LYS A 3 28.63 -14.26 7.52
C LYS A 3 29.43 -13.44 6.48
N ILE A 4 29.33 -13.76 5.20
CA ILE A 4 29.63 -12.77 4.17
C ILE A 4 28.55 -11.72 4.33
N ASP A 5 29.00 -10.55 4.73
CA ASP A 5 28.34 -9.67 5.68
C ASP A 5 26.99 -9.20 5.16
N ILE A 6 25.93 -9.36 5.95
CA ILE A 6 24.62 -8.76 5.62
C ILE A 6 24.80 -7.25 5.42
N SER A 7 25.79 -6.63 6.08
CA SER A 7 26.19 -5.25 5.86
C SER A 7 26.69 -4.98 4.43
N ASP A 8 27.47 -5.89 3.84
CA ASP A 8 28.05 -5.79 2.49
C ASP A 8 27.01 -5.91 1.36
N LYS A 9 25.96 -6.71 1.59
CA LYS A 9 24.86 -6.87 0.61
C LYS A 9 24.11 -5.56 0.39
N TYR A 10 23.97 -4.75 1.44
CA TYR A 10 23.21 -3.49 1.38
C TYR A 10 24.08 -2.25 1.15
N SER A 11 25.37 -2.31 1.45
CA SER A 11 26.33 -1.21 1.21
C SER A 11 26.61 -1.00 -0.28
N ASN A 12 26.63 -2.07 -1.08
CA ASN A 12 26.93 -2.03 -2.52
C ASN A 12 25.72 -1.68 -3.41
N ILE A 13 24.56 -1.40 -2.83
CA ILE A 13 23.37 -1.03 -3.62
C ILE A 13 23.49 0.42 -4.07
N LYS A 14 23.44 0.63 -5.38
CA LYS A 14 23.31 1.97 -5.96
C LYS A 14 22.04 2.66 -5.44
N LYS A 15 22.22 3.72 -4.66
CA LYS A 15 21.14 4.55 -4.16
C LYS A 15 20.53 5.39 -5.28
N HIS A 16 19.23 5.64 -5.17
CA HIS A 16 18.54 6.62 -5.99
C HIS A 16 18.92 8.03 -5.54
N THR A 17 18.84 8.99 -6.44
CA THR A 17 18.79 10.40 -6.04
C THR A 17 17.47 10.70 -5.34
N LEU A 18 17.39 11.81 -4.59
CA LEU A 18 16.13 12.23 -3.96
C LEU A 18 15.01 12.39 -4.99
N VAL A 19 15.30 13.00 -6.14
CA VAL A 19 14.34 13.19 -7.24
C VAL A 19 13.86 11.85 -7.79
N GLN A 20 14.75 10.89 -8.02
CA GLN A 20 14.37 9.54 -8.46
C GLN A 20 13.48 8.84 -7.44
N SER A 21 13.80 8.95 -6.15
CA SER A 21 12.93 8.43 -5.09
C SER A 21 11.55 9.09 -5.14
N ILE A 22 11.46 10.42 -5.18
CA ILE A 22 10.16 11.12 -5.25
C ILE A 22 9.35 10.64 -6.46
N ILE A 23 9.93 10.66 -7.67
CA ILE A 23 9.22 10.25 -8.89
C ILE A 23 8.73 8.80 -8.79
N LEU A 24 9.60 7.87 -8.38
CA LEU A 24 9.23 6.44 -8.32
C LEU A 24 8.19 6.14 -7.25
N HIS A 25 8.08 6.92 -6.18
CA HIS A 25 7.02 6.75 -5.19
C HIS A 25 5.70 7.37 -5.66
N LEU A 26 5.74 8.58 -6.22
CA LEU A 26 4.54 9.36 -6.49
C LEU A 26 3.88 9.01 -7.82
N LEU A 27 4.66 8.68 -8.86
CA LEU A 27 4.14 8.40 -10.20
C LEU A 27 3.05 7.30 -10.24
N PRO A 28 3.22 6.11 -9.64
CA PRO A 28 2.15 5.11 -9.63
C PRO A 28 0.88 5.65 -8.96
N GLY A 29 1.05 6.40 -7.88
CA GLY A 29 -0.05 7.00 -7.12
C GLY A 29 -0.84 8.05 -7.88
N ILE A 30 -0.13 8.89 -8.64
CA ILE A 30 -0.72 9.87 -9.55
C ILE A 30 -1.51 9.15 -10.64
N MET A 31 -0.94 8.09 -11.24
CA MET A 31 -1.61 7.33 -12.30
C MET A 31 -2.88 6.63 -11.79
N ILE A 32 -2.83 6.02 -10.60
CA ILE A 32 -4.01 5.40 -9.96
C ILE A 32 -5.08 6.46 -9.68
N GLY A 33 -4.70 7.61 -9.12
CA GLY A 33 -5.63 8.71 -8.85
C GLY A 33 -6.31 9.22 -10.11
N ILE A 34 -5.55 9.50 -11.16
CA ILE A 34 -6.09 9.93 -12.47
C ILE A 34 -7.08 8.90 -12.99
N PHE A 35 -6.69 7.62 -13.03
CA PHE A 35 -7.57 6.56 -13.51
C PHE A 35 -8.85 6.48 -12.69
N TYR A 36 -8.74 6.42 -11.36
CA TYR A 36 -9.86 6.38 -10.44
C TYR A 36 -10.84 7.54 -10.68
N PHE A 37 -10.36 8.79 -10.72
CA PHE A 37 -11.22 9.96 -10.90
C PHE A 37 -11.86 10.02 -12.30
N VAL A 38 -11.23 9.45 -13.33
CA VAL A 38 -11.83 9.33 -14.67
C VAL A 38 -12.98 8.33 -14.68
N ILE A 39 -12.84 7.18 -14.00
CA ILE A 39 -13.80 6.08 -14.12
C ILE A 39 -14.85 6.03 -13.01
N VAL A 40 -14.67 6.75 -11.89
CA VAL A 40 -15.58 6.68 -10.74
C VAL A 40 -17.03 7.03 -11.11
N GLN A 41 -17.26 8.07 -11.90
CA GLN A 41 -18.60 8.50 -12.31
C GLN A 41 -19.29 7.48 -13.24
N PRO A 42 -18.64 6.96 -14.30
CA PRO A 42 -19.18 5.82 -15.05
C PRO A 42 -19.56 4.63 -14.16
N ILE A 43 -18.67 4.22 -13.25
CA ILE A 43 -18.88 3.06 -12.38
C ILE A 43 -20.08 3.25 -11.45
N THR A 44 -20.23 4.42 -10.82
CA THR A 44 -21.38 4.70 -9.96
C THR A 44 -22.69 4.78 -10.73
N ARG A 45 -22.67 5.28 -11.97
CA ARG A 45 -23.84 5.26 -12.87
C ARG A 45 -24.26 3.85 -13.29
N PHE A 46 -23.33 2.90 -13.35
CA PHE A 46 -23.64 1.48 -13.55
C PHE A 46 -24.14 0.79 -12.27
N GLY A 47 -24.31 1.52 -11.16
CA GLY A 47 -24.86 0.99 -9.92
C GLY A 47 -23.85 0.28 -9.03
N TYR A 48 -22.55 0.51 -9.21
CA TYR A 48 -21.48 -0.02 -8.35
C TYR A 48 -20.95 1.06 -7.39
N PRO A 49 -20.55 0.70 -6.16
CA PRO A 49 -19.89 1.65 -5.27
C PRO A 49 -18.55 2.10 -5.86
N SER A 50 -18.07 3.29 -5.48
CA SER A 50 -16.79 3.81 -6.00
C SER A 50 -15.58 2.96 -5.59
N LEU A 51 -15.71 2.09 -4.58
CA LEU A 51 -14.76 1.01 -4.31
C LEU A 51 -14.45 0.16 -5.55
N ALA A 52 -15.44 -0.13 -6.41
CA ALA A 52 -15.21 -0.86 -7.66
C ALA A 52 -14.25 -0.12 -8.60
N ALA A 53 -14.32 1.22 -8.66
CA ALA A 53 -13.39 2.01 -9.45
C ALA A 53 -11.94 1.89 -8.92
N LEU A 54 -11.76 1.86 -7.59
CA LEU A 54 -10.45 1.64 -6.98
C LEU A 54 -9.90 0.24 -7.29
N ILE A 55 -10.75 -0.80 -7.25
CA ILE A 55 -10.37 -2.16 -7.62
C ILE A 55 -9.86 -2.20 -9.07
N LEU A 56 -10.57 -1.57 -10.00
CA LEU A 56 -10.13 -1.49 -11.40
C LEU A 56 -8.83 -0.70 -11.55
N ALA A 57 -8.66 0.39 -10.80
CA ALA A 57 -7.40 1.14 -10.78
C ALA A 57 -6.23 0.27 -10.28
N ALA A 58 -6.47 -0.59 -9.28
CA ALA A 58 -5.46 -1.53 -8.80
C ALA A 58 -5.10 -2.57 -9.88
N ILE A 59 -6.08 -3.15 -10.57
CA ILE A 59 -5.87 -4.16 -11.63
C ILE A 59 -5.14 -3.57 -12.83
N PHE A 60 -5.59 -2.42 -13.33
CA PHE A 60 -5.14 -1.89 -14.62
C PHE A 60 -4.00 -0.88 -14.51
N VAL A 61 -3.73 -0.36 -13.32
CA VAL A 61 -2.68 0.65 -13.12
C VAL A 61 -1.65 0.19 -12.09
N LEU A 62 -2.05 -0.02 -10.83
CA LEU A 62 -1.11 -0.31 -9.74
C LEU A 62 -0.25 -1.54 -10.04
N VAL A 63 -0.90 -2.70 -10.20
CA VAL A 63 -0.22 -3.98 -10.42
C VAL A 63 0.68 -3.97 -11.66
N PRO A 64 0.20 -3.61 -12.87
CA PRO A 64 1.03 -3.63 -14.06
C PRO A 64 2.14 -2.58 -14.02
N PHE A 65 1.91 -1.40 -13.45
CA PHE A 65 2.93 -0.36 -13.38
C PHE A 65 4.07 -0.77 -12.45
N GLU A 66 3.77 -1.15 -11.21
CA GLU A 66 4.80 -1.50 -10.22
C GLU A 66 5.59 -2.73 -10.64
N LEU A 67 4.92 -3.80 -11.11
CA LEU A 67 5.60 -4.97 -11.67
C LEU A 67 6.38 -4.62 -12.94
N GLY A 68 5.84 -3.74 -13.78
CA GLY A 68 6.51 -3.24 -14.99
C GLY A 68 7.82 -2.54 -14.67
N VAL A 69 7.86 -1.68 -13.65
CA VAL A 69 9.09 -1.03 -13.17
C VAL A 69 10.10 -2.06 -12.67
N LEU A 70 9.66 -3.09 -11.94
CA LEU A 70 10.55 -4.16 -11.47
C LEU A 70 11.14 -4.96 -12.65
N ILE A 71 10.32 -5.33 -13.64
CA ILE A 71 10.76 -6.02 -14.85
C ILE A 71 11.76 -5.17 -15.63
N TYR A 72 11.46 -3.89 -15.84
CA TYR A 72 12.34 -2.95 -16.52
C TYR A 72 13.69 -2.81 -15.79
N SER A 73 13.66 -2.63 -14.48
CA SER A 73 14.86 -2.49 -13.65
C SER A 73 15.72 -3.75 -13.65
N LYS A 74 15.10 -4.94 -13.63
CA LYS A 74 15.79 -6.23 -13.79
C LYS A 74 16.51 -6.31 -15.13
N ARG A 75 15.80 -6.02 -16.23
CA ARG A 75 16.34 -6.04 -17.60
C ARG A 75 17.48 -5.04 -17.78
N LYS A 76 17.29 -3.79 -17.35
CA LYS A 76 18.30 -2.72 -17.43
C LYS A 76 19.57 -3.05 -16.65
N SER A 77 19.42 -3.71 -15.52
CA SER A 77 20.55 -4.09 -14.65
C SER A 77 21.17 -5.45 -15.01
N LYS A 78 20.70 -6.11 -16.08
CA LYS A 78 21.12 -7.45 -16.53
C LYS A 78 21.09 -8.51 -15.43
N LYS A 79 20.16 -8.39 -14.48
CA LYS A 79 20.00 -9.33 -13.35
C LYS A 79 19.22 -10.57 -13.77
N LYS A 80 19.61 -11.75 -13.29
CA LYS A 80 19.02 -13.04 -13.68
C LYS A 80 17.75 -13.34 -12.88
N SER A 81 17.71 -12.99 -11.59
CA SER A 81 16.53 -13.18 -10.73
C SER A 81 15.93 -11.86 -10.24
N PHE A 82 14.66 -11.90 -9.84
CA PHE A 82 14.03 -10.82 -9.08
C PHE A 82 14.63 -10.68 -7.67
N ASP A 83 15.20 -11.75 -7.10
CA ASP A 83 15.85 -11.70 -5.78
C ASP A 83 17.06 -10.77 -5.73
N GLU A 84 17.64 -10.48 -6.89
CA GLU A 84 18.77 -9.54 -7.00
C GLU A 84 18.33 -8.08 -7.02
N ILE A 85 17.04 -7.79 -7.26
CA ILE A 85 16.49 -6.43 -7.29
C ILE A 85 15.50 -6.17 -6.15
N VAL A 86 14.70 -7.17 -5.78
CA VAL A 86 13.78 -7.14 -4.64
C VAL A 86 14.53 -7.69 -3.43
N LEU A 87 14.90 -6.77 -2.56
CA LEU A 87 15.73 -7.03 -1.40
C LEU A 87 14.87 -7.21 -0.15
N TYR A 88 15.51 -7.22 1.02
CA TYR A 88 14.85 -7.45 2.30
C TYR A 88 14.07 -8.76 2.29
N ARG A 89 14.73 -9.84 1.88
CA ARG A 89 14.20 -11.21 1.89
C ARG A 89 14.99 -12.12 2.82
N GLU A 90 15.64 -11.55 3.84
CA GLU A 90 16.48 -12.32 4.76
C GLU A 90 15.58 -13.26 5.59
N PRO A 91 15.93 -14.56 5.67
CA PRO A 91 15.14 -15.50 6.45
C PRO A 91 15.19 -15.13 7.93
N ILE A 92 14.04 -15.19 8.60
CA ILE A 92 13.92 -15.00 10.05
C ILE A 92 13.17 -16.19 10.66
N PRO A 93 13.42 -16.52 11.95
CA PRO A 93 12.69 -17.60 12.63
C PRO A 93 11.17 -17.36 12.63
N THR A 94 10.35 -18.40 12.46
CA THR A 94 8.88 -18.32 12.43
C THR A 94 8.29 -17.62 13.66
N LYS A 95 8.90 -17.79 14.84
CA LYS A 95 8.51 -17.09 16.07
C LYS A 95 8.56 -15.56 15.92
N GLN A 96 9.46 -15.03 15.09
CA GLN A 96 9.51 -13.60 14.81
C GLN A 96 8.29 -13.12 14.02
N TYR A 97 7.72 -13.94 13.12
CA TYR A 97 6.46 -13.59 12.45
C TYR A 97 5.31 -13.52 13.44
N LEU A 98 5.20 -14.50 14.34
CA LEU A 98 4.16 -14.55 15.39
C LEU A 98 4.21 -13.36 16.35
N ILE A 99 5.35 -12.69 16.49
CA ILE A 99 5.50 -11.49 17.33
C ILE A 99 5.30 -10.22 16.51
N TRP A 100 6.07 -10.07 15.41
CA TRP A 100 6.15 -8.80 14.70
C TRP A 100 4.93 -8.51 13.86
N VAL A 101 4.24 -9.51 13.31
CA VAL A 101 3.00 -9.27 12.55
C VAL A 101 1.91 -8.69 13.47
N PRO A 102 1.59 -9.28 14.64
CA PRO A 102 0.64 -8.67 15.58
C PRO A 102 1.10 -7.30 16.08
N VAL A 103 2.38 -7.12 16.39
CA VAL A 103 2.90 -5.81 16.83
C VAL A 103 2.70 -4.74 15.76
N ILE A 104 3.02 -5.03 14.50
CA ILE A 104 2.77 -4.08 13.40
C ILE A 104 1.28 -3.79 13.28
N PHE A 105 0.44 -4.83 13.22
CA PHE A 105 -1.00 -4.70 13.02
C PHE A 105 -1.66 -3.86 14.12
N VAL A 106 -1.40 -4.19 15.39
CA VAL A 106 -1.99 -3.48 16.55
C VAL A 106 -1.45 -2.06 16.64
N ALA A 107 -0.14 -1.85 16.52
CA ALA A 107 0.45 -0.52 16.60
C ALA A 107 -0.07 0.39 15.48
N SER A 108 -0.12 -0.10 14.24
CA SER A 108 -0.69 0.64 13.11
C SER A 108 -2.18 0.92 13.34
N GLY A 109 -2.98 -0.07 13.73
CA GLY A 109 -4.41 0.13 14.01
C GLY A 109 -4.68 1.20 15.07
N ILE A 110 -3.94 1.17 16.19
CA ILE A 110 -4.03 2.20 17.24
C ILE A 110 -3.65 3.57 16.69
N LEU A 111 -2.56 3.69 15.93
CA LEU A 111 -2.14 4.98 15.36
C LEU A 111 -3.17 5.54 14.36
N PHE A 112 -3.74 4.70 13.49
CA PHE A 112 -4.81 5.11 12.58
C PHE A 112 -6.05 5.58 13.35
N MET A 113 -6.46 4.84 14.39
CA MET A 113 -7.57 5.21 15.25
C MET A 113 -7.33 6.57 15.94
N LEU A 114 -6.19 6.74 16.62
CA LEU A 114 -5.85 7.97 17.35
C LEU A 114 -5.73 9.19 16.42
N LEU A 115 -5.30 8.99 15.17
CA LEU A 115 -5.11 10.07 14.19
C LEU A 115 -6.33 10.27 13.28
N THR A 116 -7.45 9.59 13.53
CA THR A 116 -8.70 9.82 12.78
C THR A 116 -9.18 11.27 12.89
N PRO A 117 -9.18 11.94 14.06
CA PRO A 117 -9.54 13.35 14.16
C PRO A 117 -8.67 14.28 13.30
N VAL A 118 -7.38 13.94 13.13
CA VAL A 118 -6.46 14.69 12.29
C VAL A 118 -6.83 14.56 10.81
N SER A 119 -7.16 13.35 10.36
CA SER A 119 -7.65 13.14 8.99
C SER A 119 -8.94 13.91 8.71
N ASN A 120 -9.90 13.86 9.64
CA ASN A 120 -11.17 14.58 9.51
C ASN A 120 -10.96 16.10 9.44
N TYR A 121 -10.03 16.64 10.22
CA TYR A 121 -9.69 18.07 10.16
C TYR A 121 -9.06 18.44 8.81
N ILE A 122 -8.12 17.64 8.30
CA ILE A 122 -7.48 17.89 7.00
C ILE A 122 -8.49 17.73 5.86
N GLU A 123 -9.47 16.84 5.98
CA GLU A 123 -10.51 16.63 4.97
C GLU A 123 -11.30 17.92 4.65
N ILE A 124 -11.42 18.85 5.61
CA ILE A 124 -12.02 20.18 5.39
C ILE A 124 -11.25 20.96 4.31
N ILE A 125 -9.92 20.86 4.28
CA ILE A 125 -9.05 21.51 3.28
C ILE A 125 -9.29 20.90 1.88
N PHE A 126 -9.70 19.64 1.82
CA PHE A 126 -10.04 18.92 0.59
C PHE A 126 -11.54 18.91 0.26
N SER A 127 -12.32 19.82 0.86
CA SER A 127 -13.76 19.97 0.60
C SER A 127 -14.11 20.27 -0.87
N TRP A 128 -13.16 20.78 -1.65
CA TRP A 128 -13.30 20.98 -3.09
C TRP A 128 -13.37 19.66 -3.90
N ILE A 129 -12.96 18.52 -3.32
CA ILE A 129 -13.19 17.19 -3.92
C ILE A 129 -14.63 16.76 -3.60
N PRO A 130 -15.52 16.63 -4.61
CA PRO A 130 -16.92 16.32 -4.37
C PRO A 130 -17.11 14.97 -3.67
N ASN A 131 -18.07 14.88 -2.74
CA ASN A 131 -18.37 13.63 -2.04
C ASN A 131 -18.74 12.48 -2.99
N SER A 132 -19.34 12.79 -4.14
CA SER A 132 -19.73 11.81 -5.17
C SER A 132 -18.56 11.10 -5.85
N VAL A 133 -17.33 11.61 -5.73
CA VAL A 133 -16.13 10.96 -6.27
C VAL A 133 -15.19 10.44 -5.17
N ARG A 134 -15.53 10.64 -3.89
CA ARG A 134 -14.78 10.03 -2.77
C ARG A 134 -15.06 8.53 -2.71
N ILE A 135 -14.15 7.80 -2.06
CA ILE A 135 -14.34 6.35 -1.87
C ILE A 135 -15.56 6.13 -0.99
N ASP A 136 -16.48 5.34 -1.51
CA ASP A 136 -17.67 4.81 -0.87
C ASP A 136 -17.55 3.29 -0.86
N MET A 137 -17.61 2.73 0.34
CA MET A 137 -17.55 1.28 0.55
C MET A 137 -18.88 0.59 0.21
N GLY A 138 -19.96 1.33 -0.02
CA GLY A 138 -21.25 0.79 -0.41
C GLY A 138 -22.09 0.25 0.75
N LEU A 139 -21.77 0.65 1.97
CA LEU A 139 -22.41 0.17 3.21
C LEU A 139 -23.65 1.01 3.62
N SER A 140 -24.14 1.89 2.74
CA SER A 140 -25.30 2.76 2.99
C SER A 140 -26.66 2.07 2.76
N GLY A 141 -26.66 0.82 2.30
CA GLY A 141 -27.90 0.08 1.93
C GLY A 141 -28.48 0.45 0.56
N SER A 142 -27.80 1.31 -0.21
CA SER A 142 -28.24 1.77 -1.54
C SER A 142 -27.87 0.83 -2.70
N TYR A 143 -27.04 -0.18 -2.44
CA TYR A 143 -26.55 -1.12 -3.46
C TYR A 143 -27.19 -2.50 -3.30
N SER A 144 -27.43 -3.17 -4.42
CA SER A 144 -27.95 -4.53 -4.39
C SER A 144 -26.94 -5.51 -3.78
N LYS A 145 -27.45 -6.55 -3.10
CA LYS A 145 -26.63 -7.59 -2.46
C LYS A 145 -25.68 -8.27 -3.47
N SER A 146 -26.12 -8.51 -4.71
CA SER A 146 -25.29 -9.12 -5.76
C SER A 146 -24.12 -8.23 -6.17
N VAL A 147 -24.34 -6.93 -6.35
CA VAL A 147 -23.28 -5.95 -6.64
C VAL A 147 -22.25 -5.92 -5.52
N LEU A 148 -22.70 -5.93 -4.27
CA LEU A 148 -21.81 -5.91 -3.11
C LEU A 148 -21.01 -7.21 -3.01
N ILE A 149 -21.62 -8.38 -3.22
CA ILE A 149 -20.89 -9.67 -3.24
C ILE A 149 -19.75 -9.61 -4.26
N VAL A 150 -20.04 -9.23 -5.51
CA VAL A 150 -19.01 -9.16 -6.57
C VAL A 150 -17.92 -8.16 -6.21
N THR A 151 -18.31 -6.96 -5.76
CA THR A 151 -17.35 -5.89 -5.41
C THR A 151 -16.44 -6.31 -4.26
N TYR A 152 -17.00 -6.86 -3.18
CA TYR A 152 -16.23 -7.25 -1.99
C TYR A 152 -15.39 -8.50 -2.22
N SER A 153 -15.87 -9.48 -2.99
CA SER A 153 -15.06 -10.65 -3.37
C SER A 153 -13.86 -10.23 -4.23
N LEU A 154 -14.07 -9.42 -5.26
CA LEU A 154 -12.97 -8.91 -6.09
C LEU A 154 -12.05 -8.00 -5.30
N GLY A 155 -12.59 -7.11 -4.47
CA GLY A 155 -11.81 -6.18 -3.68
C GLY A 155 -10.99 -6.86 -2.60
N PHE A 156 -11.49 -7.92 -1.96
CA PHE A 156 -10.69 -8.71 -1.03
C PHE A 156 -9.48 -9.35 -1.73
N ILE A 157 -9.70 -9.97 -2.90
CA ILE A 157 -8.60 -10.58 -3.67
C ILE A 157 -7.60 -9.50 -4.14
N VAL A 158 -8.09 -8.40 -4.69
CA VAL A 158 -7.23 -7.40 -5.33
C VAL A 158 -6.65 -6.42 -4.32
N VAL A 159 -7.48 -5.74 -3.54
CA VAL A 159 -7.09 -4.64 -2.64
C VAL A 159 -6.58 -5.14 -1.29
N SER A 160 -7.05 -6.30 -0.80
CA SER A 160 -6.55 -6.87 0.46
C SER A 160 -5.40 -7.85 0.29
N VAL A 161 -5.17 -8.41 -0.91
CA VAL A 161 -4.10 -9.41 -1.12
C VAL A 161 -3.13 -9.03 -2.22
N ILE A 162 -3.57 -8.90 -3.48
CA ILE A 162 -2.67 -8.73 -4.63
C ILE A 162 -1.94 -7.38 -4.55
N ALA A 163 -2.68 -6.27 -4.46
CA ALA A 163 -2.14 -4.92 -4.41
C ALA A 163 -1.16 -4.73 -3.26
N PRO A 164 -1.51 -5.00 -1.97
CA PRO A 164 -0.55 -4.84 -0.88
C PRO A 164 0.67 -5.75 -1.02
N THR A 165 0.54 -6.95 -1.60
CA THR A 165 1.69 -7.81 -1.90
C THR A 165 2.63 -7.16 -2.93
N VAL A 166 2.09 -6.64 -4.03
CA VAL A 166 2.87 -5.94 -5.06
C VAL A 166 3.51 -4.68 -4.49
N GLU A 167 2.78 -3.90 -3.70
CA GLU A 167 3.28 -2.70 -3.04
C GLU A 167 4.43 -3.02 -2.06
N GLU A 168 4.34 -4.09 -1.28
CA GLU A 168 5.45 -4.47 -0.38
C GLU A 168 6.70 -4.91 -1.16
N ILE A 169 6.53 -5.61 -2.28
CA ILE A 169 7.63 -5.97 -3.19
C ILE A 169 8.25 -4.71 -3.80
N TYR A 170 7.43 -3.77 -4.27
CA TYR A 170 7.86 -2.55 -4.93
C TYR A 170 8.44 -1.53 -3.95
N PHE A 171 7.65 -1.07 -2.98
CA PHE A 171 8.07 -0.04 -2.04
C PHE A 171 9.13 -0.54 -1.06
N ARG A 172 8.89 -1.66 -0.36
CA ARG A 172 9.80 -2.09 0.72
C ARG A 172 10.93 -2.97 0.20
N GLY A 173 10.66 -3.79 -0.81
CA GLY A 173 11.66 -4.66 -1.42
C GLY A 173 12.55 -3.95 -2.43
N TYR A 174 12.02 -3.01 -3.22
CA TYR A 174 12.78 -2.33 -4.28
C TYR A 174 13.16 -0.87 -3.93
N LEU A 175 12.23 -0.03 -3.48
CA LEU A 175 12.51 1.40 -3.27
C LEU A 175 13.22 1.73 -1.94
N LEU A 176 12.74 1.19 -0.83
CA LEU A 176 13.26 1.48 0.52
C LEU A 176 14.75 1.15 0.70
N PRO A 177 15.31 0.05 0.14
CA PRO A 177 16.75 -0.19 0.21
C PRO A 177 17.56 0.80 -0.64
N ARG A 178 16.94 1.47 -1.62
CA ARG A 178 17.57 2.38 -2.58
C ARG A 178 17.35 3.86 -2.24
N ILE A 179 16.46 4.20 -1.31
CA ILE A 179 16.24 5.59 -0.89
C ILE A 179 17.56 6.21 -0.37
N PRO A 180 17.82 7.51 -0.62
CA PRO A 180 18.98 8.19 -0.07
C PRO A 180 19.12 7.97 1.45
N ASN A 181 20.36 7.79 1.91
CA ASN A 181 20.64 7.70 3.32
C ASN A 181 20.52 9.09 3.96
N LEU A 182 19.47 9.30 4.75
CA LEU A 182 19.19 10.57 5.41
C LEU A 182 19.46 10.46 6.92
N ARG A 183 20.61 9.91 7.33
CA ARG A 183 21.04 9.82 8.73
C ARG A 183 19.95 9.28 9.68
N GLY A 184 19.24 8.23 9.24
CA GLY A 184 18.16 7.60 10.01
C GLY A 184 16.73 8.02 9.62
N TRP A 185 16.55 9.13 8.88
CA TRP A 185 15.23 9.61 8.45
C TRP A 185 14.66 8.90 7.23
N SER A 186 15.41 7.98 6.61
CA SER A 186 15.01 7.28 5.39
C SER A 186 13.67 6.53 5.51
N SER A 187 13.37 5.92 6.66
CA SER A 187 12.09 5.24 6.88
C SER A 187 10.92 6.21 7.01
N LEU A 188 11.13 7.36 7.65
CA LEU A 188 10.09 8.37 7.77
C LEU A 188 9.81 9.02 6.41
N LEU A 189 10.86 9.38 5.66
CA LEU A 189 10.69 9.87 4.29
C LEU A 189 9.96 8.85 3.42
N HIS A 190 10.33 7.57 3.49
CA HIS A 190 9.65 6.51 2.76
C HIS A 190 8.17 6.40 3.14
N SER A 191 7.85 6.48 4.43
CA SER A 191 6.47 6.48 4.94
C SER A 191 5.67 7.68 4.42
N MET A 192 6.27 8.87 4.45
CA MET A 192 5.65 10.09 3.95
C MET A 192 5.39 10.02 2.44
N LEU A 193 6.36 9.57 1.65
CA LEU A 193 6.20 9.39 0.21
C LEU A 193 5.15 8.33 -0.13
N PHE A 194 5.08 7.23 0.63
CA PHE A 194 4.01 6.23 0.51
C PHE A 194 2.64 6.79 0.88
N ALA A 195 2.56 7.74 1.82
CA ALA A 195 1.32 8.43 2.13
C ALA A 195 0.87 9.33 0.96
N PHE A 196 1.79 10.09 0.34
CA PHE A 196 1.52 10.94 -0.83
C PHE A 196 1.16 10.14 -2.09
N TYR A 197 1.60 8.88 -2.19
CA TYR A 197 1.20 7.96 -3.25
C TYR A 197 -0.33 7.73 -3.30
N HIS A 198 -1.04 7.87 -2.18
CA HIS A 198 -2.49 7.67 -2.13
C HIS A 198 -3.29 8.94 -2.48
N THR A 199 -3.15 9.40 -3.71
CA THR A 199 -3.69 10.68 -4.20
C THR A 199 -5.22 10.79 -4.13
N TRP A 200 -5.93 9.67 -4.04
CA TRP A 200 -7.40 9.58 -3.93
C TRP A 200 -7.94 9.70 -2.50
N THR A 201 -7.06 9.72 -1.48
CA THR A 201 -7.41 9.97 -0.06
C THR A 201 -6.40 10.96 0.57
N PRO A 202 -6.24 12.17 0.02
CA PRO A 202 -5.15 13.07 0.39
C PRO A 202 -5.24 13.57 1.84
N TRP A 203 -6.42 13.60 2.43
CA TRP A 203 -6.63 13.97 3.84
C TRP A 203 -5.98 13.01 4.84
N MET A 204 -5.71 11.77 4.42
CA MET A 204 -5.03 10.76 5.22
C MET A 204 -3.50 10.98 5.28
N ILE A 205 -2.94 12.06 4.72
CA ILE A 205 -1.50 12.18 4.53
C ILE A 205 -0.70 12.06 5.85
N ILE A 206 -1.12 12.75 6.91
CA ILE A 206 -0.44 12.67 8.22
C ILE A 206 -0.71 11.31 8.87
N THR A 207 -1.98 10.90 8.92
CA THR A 207 -2.41 9.64 9.53
C THR A 207 -1.73 8.43 8.90
N ARG A 208 -1.64 8.37 7.57
CA ARG A 208 -0.97 7.29 6.85
C ARG A 208 0.54 7.36 7.05
N THR A 209 1.16 8.55 7.01
CA THR A 209 2.61 8.70 7.27
C THR A 209 3.02 8.11 8.62
N ILE A 210 2.24 8.36 9.67
CA ILE A 210 2.54 7.87 11.01
C ILE A 210 2.04 6.42 11.19
N GLY A 211 0.83 6.14 10.72
CA GLY A 211 0.14 4.87 10.90
C GLY A 211 0.83 3.68 10.23
N VAL A 212 1.45 3.85 9.05
CA VAL A 212 2.20 2.75 8.40
C VAL A 212 3.67 2.69 8.80
N PHE A 213 4.16 3.66 9.59
CA PHE A 213 5.55 3.72 10.00
C PHE A 213 6.02 2.48 10.77
N PRO A 214 5.25 1.87 11.70
CA PRO A 214 5.64 0.63 12.37
C PRO A 214 5.98 -0.49 11.39
N LEU A 215 5.14 -0.70 10.36
CA LEU A 215 5.38 -1.68 9.31
C LEU A 215 6.71 -1.42 8.60
N ILE A 216 6.90 -0.19 8.10
CA ILE A 216 8.09 0.19 7.33
C ILE A 216 9.36 0.04 8.18
N TYR A 217 9.31 0.51 9.43
CA TYR A 217 10.44 0.44 10.34
C TYR A 217 10.83 -1.01 10.63
N VAL A 218 9.86 -1.87 10.97
CA VAL A 218 10.13 -3.29 11.28
C VAL A 218 10.65 -4.03 10.05
N VAL A 219 10.06 -3.83 8.87
CA VAL A 219 10.56 -4.43 7.62
C VAL A 219 12.00 -3.98 7.33
N GLN A 220 12.30 -2.70 7.52
CA GLN A 220 13.67 -2.19 7.32
C GLN A 220 14.66 -2.78 8.32
N LYS A 221 14.27 -2.93 9.60
CA LYS A 221 15.14 -3.46 10.66
C LYS A 221 15.35 -4.96 10.54
N LYS A 222 14.30 -5.70 10.19
CA LYS A 222 14.35 -7.15 10.01
C LYS A 222 14.83 -7.59 8.64
N LYS A 223 14.90 -6.66 7.68
CA LYS A 223 15.28 -6.93 6.29
C LYS A 223 14.41 -8.05 5.71
N ASN A 224 13.11 -8.02 6.00
CA ASN A 224 12.16 -9.06 5.64
C ASN A 224 10.81 -8.45 5.24
N ILE A 225 10.51 -8.43 3.94
CA ILE A 225 9.27 -7.89 3.37
C ILE A 225 8.06 -8.76 3.67
N TYR A 226 8.22 -10.04 4.00
CA TYR A 226 7.09 -10.92 4.26
C TYR A 226 6.34 -10.53 5.54
N LEU A 227 7.03 -9.95 6.54
CA LEU A 227 6.37 -9.30 7.67
C LEU A 227 5.42 -8.18 7.20
N GLY A 228 5.89 -7.36 6.26
CA GLY A 228 5.12 -6.30 5.63
C GLY A 228 3.93 -6.84 4.85
N VAL A 229 4.15 -7.85 3.98
CA VAL A 229 3.08 -8.47 3.18
C VAL A 229 1.96 -8.97 4.07
N ILE A 230 2.27 -9.77 5.09
CA ILE A 230 1.23 -10.34 5.97
C ILE A 230 0.50 -9.24 6.72
N ALA A 231 1.23 -8.30 7.36
CA ALA A 231 0.60 -7.23 8.13
C ALA A 231 -0.23 -6.28 7.25
N HIS A 232 0.25 -5.94 6.06
CA HIS A 232 -0.44 -5.07 5.11
C HIS A 232 -1.73 -5.73 4.60
N CYS A 233 -1.67 -7.00 4.20
CA CYS A 233 -2.86 -7.75 3.81
C CYS A 233 -3.88 -7.84 4.96
N LEU A 234 -3.42 -8.09 6.19
CA LEU A 234 -4.29 -8.12 7.37
C LEU A 234 -4.98 -6.76 7.62
N MET A 235 -4.23 -5.65 7.57
CA MET A 235 -4.82 -4.31 7.73
C MET A 235 -5.87 -4.03 6.65
N ASN A 236 -5.54 -4.28 5.38
CA ASN A 236 -6.48 -4.07 4.28
C ASN A 236 -7.65 -5.06 4.26
N SER A 237 -7.59 -6.15 5.04
CA SER A 237 -8.70 -7.12 5.13
C SER A 237 -9.80 -6.67 6.09
N ILE A 238 -9.53 -5.75 7.03
CA ILE A 238 -10.50 -5.32 8.05
C ILE A 238 -11.77 -4.78 7.40
N ASP A 239 -11.64 -3.81 6.49
CA ASP A 239 -12.79 -3.16 5.86
C ASP A 239 -13.63 -4.15 5.02
N PHE A 240 -12.98 -5.14 4.41
CA PHE A 240 -13.65 -6.17 3.64
C PHE A 240 -14.37 -7.19 4.53
N ILE A 241 -13.79 -7.57 5.67
CA ILE A 241 -14.46 -8.42 6.65
C ILE A 241 -15.72 -7.73 7.18
N VAL A 242 -15.63 -6.45 7.53
CA VAL A 242 -16.78 -5.65 7.97
C VAL A 242 -17.87 -5.61 6.89
N GLY A 243 -17.50 -5.40 5.62
CA GLY A 243 -18.48 -5.39 4.55
C GLY A 243 -19.07 -6.76 4.23
N PHE A 244 -18.33 -7.86 4.35
CA PHE A 244 -18.91 -9.21 4.25
C PHE A 244 -19.95 -9.46 5.35
N ILE A 245 -19.68 -9.03 6.58
CA ILE A 245 -20.66 -9.12 7.69
C ILE A 245 -21.91 -8.31 7.34
N PHE A 246 -21.75 -7.09 6.82
CA PHE A 246 -22.88 -6.27 6.34
C PHE A 246 -23.67 -6.98 5.24
N ILE A 247 -23.01 -7.51 4.21
CA ILE A 247 -23.66 -8.23 3.10
C ILE A 247 -24.46 -9.44 3.59
N LEU A 248 -23.94 -10.18 4.57
CA LEU A 248 -24.63 -11.32 5.18
C LEU A 248 -25.89 -10.90 5.95
N SER A 249 -25.93 -9.68 6.47
CA SER A 249 -27.11 -9.12 7.15
C SER A 249 -28.20 -8.61 6.20
N LEU A 250 -27.89 -8.39 4.93
CA LEU A 250 -28.88 -8.00 3.93
C LEU A 250 -29.80 -9.19 3.64
N SER A 251 -31.11 -8.99 3.77
CA SER A 251 -32.16 -9.95 3.37
C SER A 251 -32.16 -10.17 1.87
#